data_AF-A0A1M6YR50-F1
#
_entry.id   AF-A0A1M6YR50-F1
#
_cell.length_a   1.000
_cell.length_b   1.000
_cell.length_c   1.000
_cell.angle_alpha   90.00
_cell.angle_beta   90.00
_cell.angle_gamma   90.00
#
_symmetry.space_group_name_H-M   'P 1'
#
loop_
_entity.id
_entity.type
_entity.pdbx_description
1 polymer ?
#
loop_
_entity_poly.entity_id
_entity_poly.type
_entity_poly.pdbx_seq_one_letter_code
_entity_poly.pdbx_strand_id
1 'polypeptide(L)'
;MYGTSPFILIILPLLFQLIYGRKAIGETISLQFGMVCLISFILQIILSIVSFYIASYNFAESMKETPYRCGMGLLGIITLDFLLIIILIVIMIIQYFIKRSYEK
;
A
#
# COMPACT_ATOMS: atom_id res chain seq x y z
N MET A 1 -17.42 3.23 12.96
CA MET A 1 -16.03 2.69 12.97
C MET A 1 -15.51 2.64 11.54
N TYR A 2 -14.22 2.81 11.30
CA TYR A 2 -13.65 2.89 9.94
C TYR A 2 -13.70 1.56 9.14
N GLY A 3 -13.95 0.43 9.80
CA GLY A 3 -13.89 -0.90 9.21
C GLY A 3 -12.45 -1.43 9.08
N THR A 4 -12.29 -2.72 8.80
CA THR A 4 -10.98 -3.36 8.63
C THR A 4 -10.47 -3.33 7.19
N SER A 5 -11.38 -3.23 6.21
CA SER A 5 -11.04 -3.22 4.79
C SER A 5 -10.06 -2.11 4.37
N PRO A 6 -10.13 -0.85 4.88
CA PRO A 6 -9.16 0.18 4.51
C PRO A 6 -7.71 -0.21 4.80
N PHE A 7 -7.48 -0.90 5.93
CA PHE A 7 -6.14 -1.33 6.36
C PHE A 7 -5.60 -2.47 5.49
N ILE A 8 -6.46 -3.40 5.09
CA ILE A 8 -6.08 -4.51 4.21
C ILE A 8 -5.66 -3.95 2.84
N LEU A 9 -6.40 -2.97 2.32
CA LEU A 9 -6.14 -2.37 1.02
C LEU A 9 -4.79 -1.65 0.96
N ILE A 10 -4.43 -0.88 1.98
CA ILE A 10 -3.15 -0.13 2.00
C ILE A 10 -1.92 -1.02 2.22
N ILE A 11 -2.08 -2.21 2.81
CA ILE A 11 -0.99 -3.17 3.05
C ILE A 11 -0.74 -4.05 1.81
N LEU A 12 -1.75 -4.29 0.99
CA LEU A 12 -1.69 -5.22 -0.14
C LEU A 12 -0.55 -4.93 -1.15
N PRO A 13 -0.28 -3.68 -1.57
CA PRO A 13 0.80 -3.37 -2.51
C PRO A 13 2.19 -3.69 -1.93
N LEU A 14 2.36 -3.47 -0.61
CA LEU A 14 3.58 -3.81 0.10
C LEU A 14 3.85 -5.33 0.08
N LEU A 15 2.82 -6.12 0.38
CA LEU A 15 2.90 -7.58 0.32
C LEU A 15 3.18 -8.07 -1.11
N PHE A 16 2.55 -7.46 -2.10
CA PHE A 16 2.80 -7.76 -3.50
C PHE A 16 4.26 -7.50 -3.88
N GLN A 17 4.84 -6.35 -3.50
CA GLN A 17 6.27 -6.05 -3.74
C GLN A 17 7.22 -7.02 -3.02
N LEU A 18 6.92 -7.41 -1.77
CA LEU A 18 7.75 -8.35 -1.02
C LEU A 18 7.77 -9.75 -1.64
N ILE A 19 6.63 -10.23 -2.13
CA ILE A 19 6.49 -11.58 -2.69
C ILE A 19 6.95 -11.60 -4.15
N TYR A 20 6.33 -10.78 -5.00
CA TYR A 20 6.59 -10.78 -6.45
C TYR A 20 7.89 -10.09 -6.81
N GLY A 21 8.35 -9.11 -6.02
CA GLY A 21 9.65 -8.47 -6.23
C GLY A 21 10.78 -9.48 -6.07
N ARG A 22 10.75 -10.31 -5.02
CA ARG A 22 11.73 -11.40 -4.83
C ARG A 22 11.65 -12.44 -5.95
N LYS A 23 10.44 -12.83 -6.36
CA LYS A 23 10.24 -13.79 -7.45
C LYS A 23 10.77 -13.27 -8.78
N ALA A 24 10.60 -11.98 -9.07
CA ALA A 24 11.11 -11.33 -10.27
C ALA A 24 12.64 -11.21 -10.27
N ILE A 25 13.27 -11.00 -9.10
CA ILE A 25 14.73 -10.99 -8.98
C ILE A 25 15.31 -12.38 -9.27
N GLY A 26 14.70 -13.43 -8.74
CA GLY A 26 15.13 -14.81 -8.99
C GLY A 26 14.68 -15.38 -10.34
N GLU A 27 14.12 -14.55 -11.22
CA GLU A 27 13.59 -14.95 -12.54
C GLU A 27 12.61 -16.13 -12.51
N THR A 28 11.95 -16.34 -11.36
CA THR A 28 10.98 -17.43 -11.14
C THR A 28 9.60 -17.14 -11.74
N ILE A 29 9.40 -15.93 -12.27
CA ILE A 29 8.17 -15.47 -12.92
C ILE A 29 8.52 -14.69 -14.18
N SER A 30 7.58 -14.59 -15.13
CA SER A 30 7.76 -13.87 -16.40
C SER A 30 7.79 -12.35 -16.27
N LEU A 31 7.27 -11.81 -15.15
CA LEU A 31 7.22 -10.38 -14.91
C LEU A 31 8.60 -9.82 -14.57
N GLN A 32 9.04 -8.83 -15.34
CA GLN A 32 10.27 -8.11 -15.06
C GLN A 32 10.18 -7.34 -13.73
N PHE A 33 11.28 -7.27 -12.99
CA PHE A 33 11.35 -6.55 -11.71
C PHE A 33 10.84 -5.10 -11.81
N GLY A 34 11.20 -4.38 -12.88
CA GLY A 34 10.73 -3.01 -13.11
C GLY A 34 9.21 -2.92 -13.27
N MET A 35 8.57 -3.90 -13.93
CA MET A 35 7.11 -3.96 -14.03
C MET A 35 6.47 -4.25 -12.67
N VAL A 36 7.05 -5.16 -11.87
CA VAL A 36 6.56 -5.41 -10.50
C VAL A 36 6.61 -4.14 -9.66
N CYS A 37 7.71 -3.40 -9.69
CA CYS A 37 7.82 -2.13 -8.99
C CYS A 37 6.76 -1.11 -9.44
N LEU A 38 6.57 -0.97 -10.75
CA LEU A 38 5.59 -0.04 -11.33
C LEU A 38 4.16 -0.41 -10.94
N ILE A 39 3.81 -1.71 -11.01
CA ILE A 39 2.50 -2.21 -10.59
C ILE A 39 2.29 -1.93 -9.10
N SER A 40 3.25 -2.26 -8.23
CA SER A 40 3.15 -2.00 -6.79
C SER A 40 2.93 -0.51 -6.49
N PHE A 41 3.64 0.37 -7.19
CA PHE A 41 3.53 1.81 -6.99
C PHE A 41 2.15 2.35 -7.42
N ILE A 42 1.67 1.96 -8.60
CA ILE A 42 0.34 2.33 -9.09
C ILE A 42 -0.73 1.76 -8.15
N LEU A 43 -0.59 0.51 -7.74
CA LEU A 43 -1.55 -0.14 -6.86
C LEU A 43 -1.60 0.53 -5.49
N GLN A 44 -0.46 1.00 -4.96
CA GLN A 44 -0.44 1.80 -3.73
C GLN A 44 -1.32 3.03 -3.90
N ILE A 45 -1.10 3.86 -4.92
CA ILE A 45 -1.89 5.09 -5.13
C ILE A 45 -3.39 4.79 -5.25
N ILE A 46 -3.76 3.81 -6.08
CA ILE A 46 -5.17 3.46 -6.31
C ILE A 46 -5.82 2.94 -5.02
N LEU A 47 -5.16 2.01 -4.32
CA LEU A 47 -5.73 1.41 -3.12
C LEU A 47 -5.75 2.38 -1.93
N SER A 48 -4.84 3.34 -1.86
CA SER A 48 -4.88 4.46 -0.90
C SER A 48 -6.15 5.30 -1.08
N ILE A 49 -6.48 5.68 -2.33
CA ILE A 49 -7.68 6.47 -2.64
C ILE A 49 -8.94 5.67 -2.27
N VAL A 50 -9.01 4.39 -2.66
CA VAL A 50 -10.15 3.52 -2.36
C VAL A 50 -10.28 3.31 -0.85
N SER A 51 -9.17 3.10 -0.14
CA SER A 51 -9.12 2.96 1.31
C SER A 51 -9.68 4.19 2.02
N PHE A 52 -9.25 5.39 1.59
CA PHE A 52 -9.75 6.65 2.14
C PHE A 52 -11.25 6.83 1.90
N TYR A 53 -11.73 6.50 0.70
CA TYR A 53 -13.16 6.57 0.37
C TYR A 53 -13.99 5.64 1.26
N ILE A 54 -13.58 4.37 1.38
CA ILE A 54 -14.26 3.38 2.23
C ILE A 54 -14.22 3.79 3.70
N ALA A 55 -13.08 4.25 4.21
CA ALA A 55 -12.95 4.72 5.59
C ALA A 55 -13.87 5.91 5.87
N SER A 56 -13.94 6.86 4.94
CA SER A 56 -14.80 8.04 5.04
C SER A 56 -16.28 7.67 5.00
N TYR A 57 -16.67 6.76 4.10
CA TYR A 57 -18.03 6.25 4.01
C TYR A 57 -18.45 5.51 5.28
N ASN A 58 -17.63 4.55 5.75
CA ASN A 58 -17.90 3.79 6.96
C ASN A 58 -17.99 4.68 8.20
N PHE A 59 -17.16 5.72 8.26
CA PHE A 59 -17.20 6.71 9.32
C PHE A 59 -18.50 7.50 9.30
N ALA A 60 -18.88 8.05 8.14
CA ALA A 60 -20.11 8.82 7.96
C ALA A 60 -21.36 7.98 8.28
N GLU A 61 -21.39 6.73 7.79
CA GLU A 61 -22.49 5.79 8.06
C GLU A 61 -22.64 5.51 9.56
N SER A 62 -21.51 5.29 10.26
CA SER A 62 -21.52 5.04 11.70
C SER A 62 -21.89 6.26 12.57
N MET A 63 -22.05 7.43 11.96
CA MET A 63 -22.27 8.71 12.63
C MET A 63 -23.63 9.32 12.32
N LYS A 64 -24.49 8.65 11.54
CA LYS A 64 -25.82 9.14 11.15
C LYS A 64 -26.69 9.60 12.33
N GLU A 65 -26.45 9.09 13.54
CA GLU A 65 -27.24 9.38 14.74
C GLU A 65 -26.54 10.30 15.78
N THR A 66 -25.29 10.74 15.54
CA THR A 66 -24.54 11.52 16.53
C THR A 66 -23.88 12.77 15.95
N PRO A 67 -23.95 13.94 16.63
CA PRO A 67 -23.30 15.15 16.15
C PRO A 67 -21.78 14.99 16.17
N TYR A 68 -21.18 15.20 15.00
CA TYR A 68 -19.78 15.48 14.71
C TYR A 68 -18.74 15.17 15.78
N ARG A 69 -17.86 14.20 15.49
CA ARG A 69 -16.57 14.02 16.17
C ARG A 69 -15.40 14.15 15.21
N CYS A 70 -14.28 14.58 15.79
CA CYS A 70 -13.02 14.93 15.15
C CYS A 70 -12.54 13.89 14.12
N GLY A 71 -12.16 14.35 12.92
CA GLY A 71 -11.61 13.53 11.83
C GLY A 71 -10.20 12.97 12.10
N MET A 72 -9.76 12.93 13.35
CA MET A 72 -8.42 12.51 13.75
C MET A 72 -8.10 11.06 13.35
N GLY A 73 -9.11 10.18 13.30
CA GLY A 73 -8.92 8.82 12.80
C GLY A 73 -8.66 8.75 11.29
N LEU A 74 -9.26 9.63 10.49
CA LEU A 74 -8.96 9.73 9.05
C LEU A 74 -7.52 10.22 8.84
N LEU A 75 -7.07 11.21 9.63
CA LEU A 75 -5.67 11.63 9.62
C LEU A 75 -4.73 10.47 9.94
N GLY A 76 -5.07 9.64 10.92
CA GLY A 76 -4.30 8.44 11.25
C GLY A 76 -4.16 7.46 10.06
N ILE A 77 -5.22 7.26 9.28
CA ILE A 77 -5.19 6.41 8.08
C ILE A 77 -4.28 7.02 7.01
N ILE A 78 -4.35 8.35 6.78
CA ILE A 78 -3.50 9.04 5.81
C ILE A 78 -2.03 8.96 6.23
N THR A 79 -1.71 9.19 7.50
CA THR A 79 -0.34 9.10 8.01
C THR A 79 0.21 7.69 7.90
N LEU A 80 -0.60 6.67 8.21
CA LEU A 80 -0.22 5.27 8.05
C LEU A 80 0.04 4.92 6.58
N ASP A 81 -0.82 5.36 5.68
CA ASP A 81 -0.65 5.14 4.24
C ASP A 81 0.62 5.81 3.70
N PHE A 82 0.90 7.04 4.13
CA PHE A 82 2.14 7.73 3.79
C PHE A 82 3.39 6.98 4.30
N LEU A 83 3.33 6.44 5.52
CA LEU A 83 4.40 5.59 6.06
C LEU A 83 4.59 4.34 5.19
N LEU A 84 3.51 3.69 4.77
CA LEU A 84 3.58 2.49 3.92
C LEU A 84 4.17 2.79 2.54
N ILE A 85 3.88 3.96 1.95
CA ILE A 85 4.52 4.42 0.71
C ILE A 85 6.04 4.54 0.89
N ILE A 86 6.50 5.13 2.01
CA ILE A 86 7.94 5.24 2.29
C ILE A 86 8.57 3.85 2.41
N ILE A 87 7.94 2.94 3.16
CA ILE A 87 8.43 1.57 3.33
C ILE A 87 8.48 0.84 1.98
N LEU A 88 7.46 1.02 1.13
CA LEU A 88 7.40 0.44 -0.21
C LEU A 88 8.59 0.89 -1.06
N ILE A 89 8.89 2.19 -1.05
CA ILE A 89 10.04 2.76 -1.77
C ILE A 89 11.36 2.19 -1.24
N VAL A 90 11.52 2.11 0.08
CA VAL A 90 12.73 1.51 0.70
C VAL A 90 12.90 0.06 0.26
N ILE A 91 11.83 -0.74 0.25
CA ILE A 91 11.87 -2.13 -0.21
C ILE A 91 12.27 -2.20 -1.69
N MET A 92 11.70 -1.35 -2.54
CA MET A 92 12.06 -1.29 -3.97
C MET A 92 13.55 -1.00 -4.15
N ILE A 93 14.11 -0.05 -3.40
CA ILE A 93 15.53 0.31 -3.45
C ILE A 93 16.41 -0.86 -2.99
N ILE A 94 16.08 -1.49 -1.86
CA ILE A 94 16.82 -2.67 -1.36
C ILE A 94 16.80 -3.80 -2.40
N GLN A 95 15.62 -4.11 -2.94
CA GLN A 95 15.45 -5.14 -3.95
C GLN A 95 16.19 -4.83 -5.26
N TYR A 96 16.27 -3.55 -5.65
CA TYR A 96 17.07 -3.10 -6.79
C TYR A 96 18.56 -3.38 -6.57
N PHE A 97 19.10 -3.06 -5.40
CA PHE A 97 20.51 -3.35 -5.09
C PHE A 97 20.80 -4.85 -5.03
N ILE A 98 19.87 -5.66 -4.50
CA ILE A 98 19.99 -7.12 -4.50
C ILE A 98 20.05 -7.65 -5.94
N LYS A 99 19.13 -7.23 -6.82
CA LYS A 99 19.13 -7.61 -8.23
C LYS A 99 20.47 -7.29 -8.90
N ARG A 100 20.94 -6.06 -8.72
CA ARG A 100 22.22 -5.59 -9.27
C ARG A 100 23.42 -6.39 -8.76
N SER A 101 23.34 -6.96 -7.55
CA SER A 101 24.41 -7.80 -7.01
C SER A 101 24.48 -9.18 -7.67
N TYR A 102 23.38 -9.69 -8.23
CA TYR A 102 23.37 -10.97 -8.95
C TYR A 102 23.80 -10.82 -10.43
N GLU A 103 23.70 -9.61 -10.99
CA GLU A 103 24.13 -9.28 -12.36
C GLU A 103 25.63 -8.95 -12.46
N LYS A 104 26.36 -8.97 -11.34
CA LYS A 104 27.83 -8.81 -11.28
C LYS A 104 28.50 -10.17 -11.29
#